data_AF-A0A7S1S550-F1
#
_entry.id   AF-A0A7S1S550-F1
#
_cell.length_a   1.000
_cell.length_b   1.000
_cell.length_c   1.000
_cell.angle_alpha   90.00
_cell.angle_beta   90.00
_cell.angle_gamma   90.00
#
_symmetry.space_group_name_H-M   'P 1'
#
loop_
_entity.id
_entity.type
_entity.pdbx_description
1 polymer ?
#
loop_
_entity_poly.entity_id
_entity_poly.type
_entity_poly.pdbx_seq_one_letter_code
_entity_poly.pdbx_strand_id
1 'polypeptide(L)'
;MSIQINQNDFYGPSLELTVELSEEGLENGRLDKDLSNARVEIMDNDFFPTNAYAEEIEPDSLVKDDSALKELDQTRLLFEFIRFCMSDSVIFWGMLRMVLTDQFENIYGFVNLIMTVYLVDYVVVSSVPESSLFIGHNREASLVVVTACLVLPVVGLHLLNYLRNFWGVSGRARTTLQTALLRKFLDYSEDVRSEVRQSDI
;
A
#
# COMPACT_ATOMS: atom_id res chain seq x y z
N MET A 1 -5.43 19.61 -34.74
CA MET A 1 -4.42 18.60 -34.33
C MET A 1 -4.83 18.12 -32.95
N SER A 2 -5.27 16.87 -32.80
CA SER A 2 -5.61 16.29 -31.51
C SER A 2 -4.39 15.57 -30.95
N ILE A 3 -3.99 15.90 -29.73
CA ILE A 3 -2.89 15.25 -29.03
C ILE A 3 -3.49 14.06 -28.27
N GLN A 4 -3.03 12.84 -28.57
CA GLN A 4 -3.45 11.65 -27.82
C GLN A 4 -2.68 11.60 -26.51
N ILE A 5 -3.40 11.72 -25.39
CA ILE A 5 -2.83 11.55 -24.06
C ILE A 5 -2.74 10.04 -23.80
N ASN A 6 -1.55 9.54 -23.52
CA ASN A 6 -1.38 8.17 -23.07
C ASN A 6 -1.92 8.10 -21.63
N GLN A 7 -3.10 7.53 -21.44
CA GLN A 7 -3.72 7.41 -20.12
C GLN A 7 -2.84 6.52 -19.23
N ASN A 8 -2.50 7.04 -18.06
CA ASN A 8 -1.76 6.31 -17.06
C ASN A 8 -2.76 5.71 -16.07
N ASP A 9 -2.60 4.44 -15.70
CA ASP A 9 -3.50 3.78 -14.73
C ASP A 9 -3.26 4.24 -13.29
N PHE A 10 -2.26 5.09 -13.06
CA PHE A 10 -1.93 5.64 -11.75
C PHE A 10 -2.70 6.94 -11.49
N TYR A 11 -3.50 6.94 -10.43
CA TYR A 11 -4.23 8.13 -9.98
C TYR A 11 -3.29 9.30 -9.67
N GLY A 12 -3.48 10.41 -10.40
CA GLY A 12 -2.88 11.71 -10.10
C GLY A 12 -3.92 12.83 -10.24
N PRO A 13 -4.03 13.76 -9.27
CA PRO A 13 -5.02 14.85 -9.35
C PRO A 13 -4.70 15.87 -10.47
N SER A 14 -3.47 15.85 -10.99
CA SER A 14 -2.98 16.80 -11.98
C SER A 14 -2.09 16.06 -12.99
N LEU A 15 -2.34 16.27 -14.29
CA LEU A 15 -1.48 15.83 -15.37
C LEU A 15 -0.74 17.04 -15.94
N GLU A 16 0.58 17.04 -15.81
CA GLU A 16 1.44 18.09 -16.37
C GLU A 16 2.05 17.63 -17.69
N LEU A 17 1.86 18.42 -18.76
CA LEU A 17 2.49 18.20 -20.04
C LEU A 17 3.07 19.51 -20.60
N THR A 18 4.26 19.42 -21.19
CA THR A 18 4.91 20.57 -21.82
C THR A 18 4.71 20.46 -23.33
N VAL A 19 4.11 21.49 -23.91
CA VAL A 19 3.93 21.62 -25.35
C VAL A 19 5.06 22.50 -25.88
N GLU A 20 5.82 21.96 -26.83
CA GLU A 20 6.85 22.70 -27.56
C GLU A 20 6.28 23.11 -28.92
N LEU A 21 6.33 24.41 -29.21
CA LEU A 21 5.89 24.97 -30.48
C LEU A 21 6.97 24.70 -31.54
N SER A 22 6.59 24.01 -32.61
CA SER A 22 7.46 23.80 -33.78
C SER A 22 7.49 25.04 -34.67
N GLU A 23 8.64 25.32 -35.30
CA GLU A 23 8.77 26.36 -36.33
C GLU A 23 8.10 25.96 -37.67
N GLU A 24 7.72 24.69 -37.82
CA GLU A 24 7.05 24.18 -39.02
C GLU A 24 5.60 24.70 -39.11
N GLY A 25 5.31 25.52 -40.13
CA GLY A 25 3.99 26.12 -40.36
C GLY A 25 3.84 27.57 -39.87
N LEU A 26 4.95 28.21 -39.46
CA LEU A 26 4.96 29.60 -39.01
C LEU A 26 4.94 30.56 -40.22
N GLU A 27 3.81 31.23 -40.49
CA GLU A 27 3.73 32.30 -41.50
C GLU A 27 3.89 33.68 -40.85
N ASN A 28 4.89 34.46 -41.27
CA ASN A 28 5.17 35.84 -40.84
C ASN A 28 5.43 36.05 -39.33
N GLY A 29 5.80 35.00 -38.60
CA GLY A 29 6.20 35.08 -37.19
C GLY A 29 7.69 34.80 -36.97
N ARG A 30 8.18 35.10 -35.77
CA ARG A 30 9.44 34.57 -35.25
C ARG A 30 9.16 33.98 -33.89
N LEU A 31 9.42 32.68 -33.72
CA LEU A 31 9.31 32.04 -32.43
C LEU A 31 10.52 32.44 -31.59
N ASP A 32 10.27 32.97 -30.39
CA ASP A 32 11.34 33.31 -29.45
C ASP A 32 11.69 32.09 -28.60
N LYS A 33 12.96 31.92 -28.24
CA LYS A 33 13.44 30.73 -27.51
C LYS A 33 12.81 30.58 -26.13
N ASP A 34 12.43 31.69 -25.51
CA ASP A 34 11.83 31.70 -24.18
C ASP A 34 10.30 31.52 -24.21
N LEU A 35 9.68 31.59 -25.40
CA LEU A 35 8.23 31.47 -25.61
C LEU A 35 7.85 30.23 -26.45
N SER A 36 8.80 29.34 -26.74
CA SER A 36 8.55 28.11 -27.49
C SER A 36 7.87 27.03 -26.64
N ASN A 37 7.88 27.16 -25.32
CA ASN A 37 7.37 26.15 -24.40
C ASN A 37 6.15 26.67 -23.65
N ALA A 38 5.05 25.92 -23.71
CA ALA A 38 3.86 26.14 -22.89
C ALA A 38 3.65 24.94 -21.96
N ARG A 39 3.62 25.20 -20.65
CA ARG A 39 3.21 24.19 -19.67
C ARG A 39 1.68 24.15 -19.63
N VAL A 40 1.11 22.99 -19.94
CA VAL A 40 -0.32 22.72 -19.83
C VAL A 40 -0.51 21.78 -18.65
N GLU A 41 -1.31 22.21 -17.69
CA GLU A 41 -1.68 21.42 -16.54
C GLU A 41 -3.16 21.09 -16.66
N ILE A 42 -3.46 19.81 -16.84
CA ILE A 42 -4.83 19.29 -16.90
C ILE A 42 -5.17 18.84 -15.48
N MET A 43 -6.15 19.50 -14.88
CA MET A 43 -6.61 19.22 -13.52
C MET A 43 -7.75 18.20 -13.54
N ASP A 44 -7.77 17.30 -12.54
CA ASP A 44 -8.86 16.37 -12.22
C ASP A 44 -9.28 15.43 -13.39
N ASN A 45 -8.30 14.87 -14.10
CA ASN A 45 -8.55 13.94 -15.22
C ASN A 45 -8.63 12.45 -14.80
N ASP A 46 -8.28 12.12 -13.56
CA ASP A 46 -8.26 10.73 -13.05
C ASP A 46 -9.26 10.54 -11.91
N PHE A 47 -9.92 9.38 -11.90
CA PHE A 47 -10.85 8.99 -10.84
C PHE A 47 -10.15 8.18 -9.75
N PHE A 48 -10.42 8.51 -8.51
CA PHE A 48 -9.95 7.75 -7.35
C PHE A 48 -10.81 6.49 -7.16
N PRO A 49 -10.25 5.32 -6.75
CA PRO A 49 -8.83 5.00 -6.52
C PRO A 49 -8.06 4.58 -7.78
N THR A 50 -8.80 4.13 -8.80
CA THR A 50 -8.31 3.71 -10.12
C THR A 50 -9.36 4.18 -11.14
N ASN A 51 -8.96 4.44 -12.39
CA ASN A 51 -9.87 4.80 -13.50
C ASN A 51 -10.91 3.71 -13.86
N ALA A 52 -10.93 2.58 -13.14
CA ALA A 52 -11.91 1.52 -13.27
C ALA A 52 -13.38 1.96 -13.06
N TYR A 53 -13.59 3.07 -12.37
CA TYR A 53 -14.92 3.64 -12.09
C TYR A 53 -15.22 4.91 -12.88
N ALA A 54 -14.42 5.25 -13.89
CA ALA A 54 -14.60 6.47 -14.68
C ALA A 54 -16.01 6.55 -15.31
N GLU A 55 -16.50 5.45 -15.88
CA GLU A 55 -17.84 5.39 -16.50
C GLU A 55 -18.99 5.55 -15.50
N GLU A 56 -18.79 5.17 -14.23
CA GLU A 56 -19.81 5.24 -13.18
C GLU A 56 -19.80 6.60 -12.47
N ILE A 57 -18.66 7.29 -12.44
CA ILE A 57 -18.42 8.56 -11.72
C ILE A 57 -18.42 9.76 -12.68
N GLU A 58 -18.59 9.56 -14.00
CA GLU A 58 -18.70 10.68 -14.94
C GLU A 58 -19.81 11.67 -14.54
N PRO A 59 -19.61 12.99 -14.74
CA PRO A 59 -20.52 14.02 -14.22
C PRO A 59 -21.94 13.93 -14.80
N ASP A 60 -22.14 13.33 -15.98
CA ASP A 60 -23.46 13.12 -16.58
C ASP A 60 -24.33 12.10 -15.82
N SER A 61 -23.72 11.18 -15.06
CA SER A 61 -24.40 10.21 -14.18
C SER A 61 -24.59 10.72 -12.75
N LEU A 62 -23.68 11.54 -12.22
CA LEU A 62 -23.74 12.06 -10.84
C LEU A 62 -24.81 13.15 -10.60
N VAL A 63 -25.24 13.86 -11.64
CA VAL A 63 -26.26 14.92 -11.54
C VAL A 63 -27.66 14.39 -11.16
N LYS A 64 -27.90 13.07 -11.22
CA LYS A 64 -29.25 12.50 -11.06
C LYS A 64 -29.54 11.80 -9.74
N ASP A 65 -28.56 11.27 -9.02
CA ASP A 65 -28.88 10.55 -7.78
C ASP A 65 -27.66 10.35 -6.86
N ASP A 66 -27.71 10.97 -5.68
CA ASP A 66 -26.80 10.69 -4.55
C ASP A 66 -26.90 9.20 -4.09
N SER A 67 -27.95 8.51 -4.54
CA SER A 67 -28.18 7.07 -4.40
C SER A 67 -27.23 6.22 -5.24
N ALA A 68 -26.73 6.71 -6.38
CA ALA A 68 -25.83 5.97 -7.26
C ALA A 68 -24.47 5.69 -6.60
N LEU A 69 -23.98 6.63 -5.78
CA LEU A 69 -22.77 6.43 -4.96
C LEU A 69 -22.95 5.38 -3.85
N LYS A 70 -24.20 5.15 -3.40
CA LYS A 70 -24.51 4.11 -2.40
C LYS A 70 -24.68 2.72 -3.03
N GLU A 71 -25.01 2.66 -4.32
CA GLU A 71 -25.09 1.41 -5.07
C GLU A 71 -23.73 0.91 -5.56
N LEU A 72 -22.68 1.75 -5.48
CA LEU A 72 -21.32 1.31 -5.73
C LEU A 72 -20.94 0.16 -4.78
N ASP A 73 -20.40 -0.90 -5.37
CA ASP A 73 -19.91 -2.05 -4.60
C ASP A 73 -18.71 -1.63 -3.74
N GLN A 74 -18.99 -1.33 -2.48
CA GLN A 74 -18.02 -0.91 -1.47
C GLN A 74 -16.87 -1.91 -1.33
N THR A 75 -17.12 -3.20 -1.56
CA THR A 75 -16.08 -4.23 -1.46
C THR A 75 -15.12 -4.14 -2.62
N ARG A 76 -15.62 -3.96 -3.84
CA ARG A 76 -14.81 -3.77 -5.04
C ARG A 76 -14.02 -2.45 -4.98
N LEU A 77 -14.62 -1.39 -4.45
CA LEU A 77 -13.93 -0.12 -4.22
C LEU A 77 -12.75 -0.28 -3.24
N LEU A 78 -12.95 -1.03 -2.16
CA LEU A 78 -11.88 -1.37 -1.21
C LEU A 78 -10.76 -2.17 -1.88
N PHE A 79 -11.10 -3.13 -2.75
CA PHE A 79 -10.09 -3.89 -3.49
C PHE A 79 -9.32 -3.02 -4.49
N GLU A 80 -9.97 -2.10 -5.19
CA GLU A 80 -9.29 -1.12 -6.05
C GLU A 80 -8.39 -0.20 -5.23
N PHE A 81 -8.80 0.20 -4.03
CA PHE A 81 -7.94 0.96 -3.12
C PHE A 81 -6.71 0.15 -2.66
N ILE A 82 -6.91 -1.13 -2.31
CA ILE A 82 -5.80 -2.03 -1.96
C ILE A 82 -4.86 -2.20 -3.17
N ARG A 83 -5.41 -2.36 -4.38
CA ARG A 83 -4.65 -2.42 -5.63
C ARG A 83 -3.84 -1.15 -5.84
N PHE A 84 -4.45 0.03 -5.69
CA PHE A 84 -3.77 1.33 -5.75
C PHE A 84 -2.59 1.41 -4.77
N CYS A 85 -2.80 0.98 -3.52
CA CYS A 85 -1.72 0.94 -2.52
C CYS A 85 -0.60 -0.04 -2.92
N MET A 86 -0.94 -1.19 -3.49
CA MET A 86 0.03 -2.19 -3.93
C MET A 86 0.78 -1.81 -5.22
N SER A 87 0.26 -0.84 -6.00
CA SER A 87 0.96 -0.33 -7.18
C SER A 87 2.27 0.39 -6.83
N ASP A 88 2.39 0.93 -5.61
CA ASP A 88 3.70 1.38 -5.10
C ASP A 88 4.51 0.17 -4.61
N SER A 89 5.58 -0.14 -5.33
CA SER A 89 6.50 -1.23 -5.00
C SER A 89 6.99 -1.20 -3.55
N VAL A 90 7.18 -0.02 -2.95
CA VAL A 90 7.65 0.13 -1.56
C VAL A 90 6.57 -0.34 -0.58
N ILE A 91 5.31 0.03 -0.83
CA ILE A 91 4.16 -0.39 -0.02
C ILE A 91 3.96 -1.90 -0.17
N PHE A 92 4.04 -2.44 -1.38
CA PHE A 92 3.90 -3.87 -1.64
C PHE A 92 4.93 -4.71 -0.87
N TRP A 93 6.22 -4.37 -0.98
CA TRP A 93 7.27 -5.09 -0.27
C TRP A 93 7.16 -4.92 1.25
N GLY A 94 6.76 -3.75 1.73
CA GLY A 94 6.50 -3.54 3.15
C GLY A 94 5.32 -4.38 3.67
N MET A 95 4.23 -4.45 2.91
CA MET A 95 3.06 -5.27 3.23
C MET A 95 3.40 -6.76 3.25
N LEU A 96 4.14 -7.25 2.25
CA LEU A 96 4.58 -8.64 2.19
C LEU A 96 5.43 -9.00 3.42
N ARG A 97 6.34 -8.12 3.85
CA ARG A 97 7.13 -8.30 5.07
C ARG A 97 6.27 -8.34 6.33
N MET A 98 5.21 -7.54 6.41
CA MET A 98 4.22 -7.61 7.50
C MET A 98 3.54 -8.97 7.52
N VAL A 99 2.99 -9.41 6.38
CA VAL A 99 2.32 -10.71 6.28
C VAL A 99 3.26 -11.84 6.68
N LEU A 100 4.50 -11.85 6.19
CA LEU A 100 5.49 -12.87 6.56
C LEU A 100 5.82 -12.87 8.05
N THR A 101 5.88 -11.70 8.68
CA THR A 101 6.15 -11.59 10.13
C THR A 101 4.96 -12.09 10.95
N ASP A 102 3.75 -11.76 10.54
CA ASP A 102 2.53 -12.26 11.19
C ASP A 102 2.42 -13.80 11.04
N GLN A 103 2.81 -14.35 9.88
CA GLN A 103 2.89 -15.82 9.72
C GLN A 103 3.98 -16.46 10.59
N PHE A 104 5.12 -15.79 10.77
CA PHE A 104 6.19 -16.28 11.63
C PHE A 104 5.75 -16.37 13.10
N GLU A 105 4.93 -15.43 13.56
CA GLU A 105 4.32 -15.48 14.91
C GLU A 105 3.38 -16.68 15.07
N ASN A 106 2.54 -16.94 14.06
CA ASN A 106 1.67 -18.12 14.05
C ASN A 106 2.48 -19.43 14.08
N ILE A 107 3.51 -19.54 13.24
CA ILE A 107 4.40 -20.72 13.18
C ILE A 107 5.10 -20.93 14.53
N TYR A 108 5.60 -19.86 15.15
CA TYR A 108 6.21 -19.93 16.47
C TYR A 108 5.22 -20.47 17.51
N GLY A 109 3.95 -20.05 17.47
CA GLY A 109 2.90 -20.58 18.33
C GLY A 109 2.75 -22.10 18.22
N PHE A 110 2.72 -22.64 17.00
CA PHE A 110 2.68 -24.09 16.76
C PHE A 110 3.94 -24.81 17.26
N VAL A 111 5.13 -24.28 16.98
CA VAL A 111 6.40 -24.86 17.44
C VAL A 111 6.46 -24.87 18.97
N ASN A 112 6.06 -23.77 19.61
CA ASN A 112 6.04 -23.66 21.07
C ASN A 112 5.13 -24.72 21.71
N LEU A 113 3.95 -24.97 21.13
CA LEU A 113 3.04 -26.00 21.60
C LEU A 113 3.67 -27.40 21.52
N ILE A 114 4.22 -27.75 20.36
CA ILE A 114 4.85 -29.07 20.15
C ILE A 114 6.05 -29.25 21.08
N MET A 115 6.91 -28.24 21.18
CA MET A 115 8.11 -28.28 22.02
C MET A 115 7.78 -28.35 23.50
N THR A 116 6.72 -27.69 23.96
CA THR A 116 6.28 -27.76 25.36
C THR A 116 5.77 -29.14 25.72
N VAL A 117 4.94 -29.76 24.86
CA VAL A 117 4.48 -31.15 25.05
C VAL A 117 5.66 -32.11 25.06
N TYR A 118 6.59 -31.97 24.11
CA TYR A 118 7.80 -32.79 24.06
C TYR A 118 8.66 -32.65 25.33
N LEU A 119 8.85 -31.43 25.83
CA LEU A 119 9.62 -31.17 27.04
C LEU A 119 8.99 -31.86 28.25
N VAL A 120 7.68 -31.72 28.44
CA VAL A 120 6.97 -32.32 29.57
C VAL A 120 6.98 -33.85 29.49
N ASP A 121 6.62 -34.42 28.34
CA ASP A 121 6.38 -35.86 28.24
C ASP A 121 7.67 -36.69 28.11
N TYR A 122 8.72 -36.15 27.48
CA TYR A 122 9.94 -36.91 27.18
C TYR A 122 11.18 -36.44 27.95
N VAL A 123 11.30 -35.14 28.24
CA VAL A 123 12.52 -34.59 28.87
C VAL A 123 12.40 -34.57 30.39
N VAL A 124 11.24 -34.17 30.93
CA VAL A 124 11.01 -34.10 32.38
C VAL A 124 10.77 -35.49 32.98
N VAL A 125 10.06 -36.37 32.26
CA VAL A 125 9.78 -37.73 32.74
C VAL A 125 11.03 -38.60 32.66
N SER A 126 11.63 -38.85 33.83
CA SER A 126 12.92 -39.55 33.92
C SER A 126 12.88 -41.04 33.58
N SER A 127 11.69 -41.64 33.49
CA SER A 127 11.48 -43.07 33.23
C SER A 127 11.62 -43.47 31.76
N VAL A 128 11.79 -42.51 30.85
CA VAL A 128 11.92 -42.76 29.41
C VAL A 128 13.41 -42.97 29.06
N PRO A 129 13.77 -44.07 28.36
CA PRO A 129 15.17 -44.36 28.00
C PRO A 129 15.73 -43.33 27.02
N GLU A 130 16.98 -42.93 27.21
CA GLU A 130 17.64 -41.85 26.45
C GLU A 130 17.74 -42.13 24.95
N SER A 131 17.73 -43.40 24.53
CA SER A 131 17.71 -43.81 23.12
C SER A 131 16.40 -43.46 22.39
N SER A 132 15.33 -43.14 23.13
CA SER A 132 14.05 -42.69 22.56
C SER A 132 13.93 -41.16 22.45
N LEU A 133 14.94 -40.41 22.91
CA LEU A 133 15.01 -38.96 22.72
C LEU A 133 15.32 -38.65 21.25
N PHE A 134 14.36 -38.06 20.56
CA PHE A 134 14.50 -37.66 19.15
C PHE A 134 15.65 -36.65 18.94
N ILE A 135 15.96 -35.82 19.93
CA ILE A 135 16.97 -34.76 19.86
C ILE A 135 18.14 -35.10 20.78
N GLY A 136 19.32 -35.35 20.22
CA GLY A 136 20.59 -35.32 20.97
C GLY A 136 20.98 -36.56 21.77
N HIS A 137 20.12 -37.59 21.90
CA HIS A 137 20.41 -38.86 22.61
C HIS A 137 20.98 -38.69 24.04
N ASN A 138 20.90 -37.48 24.60
CA ASN A 138 21.39 -37.07 25.90
C ASN A 138 20.45 -35.98 26.39
N ARG A 139 19.90 -36.17 27.59
CA ARG A 139 18.83 -35.34 28.16
C ARG A 139 19.23 -33.88 28.32
N GLU A 140 20.46 -33.61 28.74
CA GLU A 140 20.96 -32.23 28.90
C GLU A 140 21.02 -31.50 27.55
N ALA A 141 21.48 -32.19 26.50
CA ALA A 141 21.53 -31.63 25.16
C ALA A 141 20.11 -31.38 24.60
N SER A 142 19.17 -32.31 24.82
CA SER A 142 17.77 -32.12 24.43
C SER A 142 17.15 -30.90 25.11
N LEU A 143 17.39 -30.72 26.41
CA LEU A 143 16.89 -29.58 27.17
C LEU A 143 17.41 -28.26 26.60
N VAL A 144 18.73 -28.16 26.36
CA VAL A 144 19.36 -26.96 25.79
C VAL A 144 18.78 -26.63 24.42
N VAL A 145 18.61 -27.63 23.54
CA VAL A 145 18.03 -27.41 22.21
C VAL A 145 16.59 -26.94 22.29
N VAL A 146 15.75 -27.58 23.13
CA VAL A 146 14.36 -27.17 23.31
C VAL A 146 14.29 -25.74 23.85
N THR A 147 15.06 -25.41 24.88
CA THR A 147 15.12 -24.04 25.41
C THR A 147 15.58 -23.04 24.34
N ALA A 148 16.59 -23.36 23.54
CA ALA A 148 17.04 -22.50 22.45
C ALA A 148 15.95 -22.30 21.38
N CYS A 149 15.24 -23.37 21.00
CA CYS A 149 14.12 -23.31 20.06
C CYS A 149 12.92 -22.52 20.58
N LEU A 150 12.74 -22.41 21.90
CA LEU A 150 11.70 -21.58 22.49
C LEU A 150 12.14 -20.11 22.60
N VAL A 151 13.39 -19.85 23.01
CA VAL A 151 13.86 -18.48 23.30
C VAL A 151 14.29 -17.73 22.04
N LEU A 152 15.01 -18.36 21.11
CA LEU A 152 15.57 -17.67 19.93
C LEU A 152 14.48 -17.07 19.02
N PRO A 153 13.37 -17.77 18.72
CA PRO A 153 12.32 -17.18 17.88
C PRO A 153 11.62 -16.01 18.55
N VAL A 154 11.51 -15.97 19.89
CA VAL A 154 10.96 -14.81 20.61
C VAL A 154 11.82 -13.57 20.40
N VAL A 155 13.14 -13.72 20.51
CA VAL A 155 14.09 -12.62 20.23
C VAL A 155 13.97 -12.17 18.78
N GLY A 156 13.89 -13.13 17.84
CA GLY A 156 13.69 -12.84 16.42
C GLY A 156 12.39 -12.08 16.16
N LEU A 157 11.27 -12.52 16.75
CA LEU A 157 9.97 -11.87 16.65
C LEU A 157 9.99 -10.45 17.23
N HIS A 158 10.63 -10.25 18.38
CA HIS A 158 10.81 -8.90 18.94
C HIS A 158 11.58 -7.98 18.00
N LEU A 159 12.65 -8.47 17.38
CA LEU A 159 13.40 -7.69 16.40
C LEU A 159 12.57 -7.38 15.16
N LEU A 160 11.83 -8.36 14.62
CA LEU A 160 10.96 -8.16 13.47
C LEU A 160 9.83 -7.16 13.77
N ASN A 161 9.22 -7.23 14.95
CA ASN A 161 8.21 -6.28 15.40
C ASN A 161 8.78 -4.87 15.58
N TYR A 162 10.03 -4.74 16.03
CA TYR A 162 10.71 -3.46 16.05
C TYR A 162 10.95 -2.93 14.62
N LEU A 163 11.45 -3.77 13.72
CA LEU A 163 11.71 -3.43 12.32
C LEU A 163 10.45 -3.09 11.52
N ARG A 164 9.29 -3.65 11.90
CA ARG A 164 7.98 -3.39 11.29
C ARG A 164 7.64 -1.89 11.26
N ASN A 165 8.07 -1.14 12.27
CA ASN A 165 7.85 0.31 12.36
C ASN A 165 8.56 1.10 11.25
N PHE A 166 9.61 0.54 10.65
CA PHE A 166 10.42 1.20 9.63
C PHE A 166 10.05 0.82 8.20
N TRP A 167 9.08 -0.08 7.99
CA TRP A 167 8.70 -0.50 6.63
C TRP A 167 7.84 0.51 5.88
N GLY A 168 7.41 1.60 6.52
CA GLY A 168 6.86 2.77 5.83
C GLY A 168 5.51 2.58 5.13
N VAL A 169 4.87 1.40 5.28
CA VAL A 169 3.60 1.03 4.60
C VAL A 169 2.50 2.04 4.91
N SER A 170 2.25 2.31 6.20
CA SER A 170 1.17 3.21 6.62
C SER A 170 1.48 4.69 6.33
N GLY A 171 2.73 5.11 6.56
CA GLY A 171 3.13 6.50 6.36
C GLY A 171 3.03 6.89 4.89
N ARG A 172 3.56 6.07 3.99
CA ARG A 172 3.59 6.35 2.55
C ARG A 172 2.19 6.37 1.93
N ALA A 173 1.33 5.41 2.29
CA ALA A 173 -0.06 5.41 1.84
C ALA A 173 -0.81 6.69 2.27
N ARG A 174 -0.66 7.11 3.54
CA ARG A 174 -1.25 8.35 4.05
C ARG A 174 -0.71 9.60 3.36
N THR A 175 0.60 9.71 3.21
CA THR A 175 1.22 10.88 2.56
C THR A 175 0.78 11.01 1.11
N THR A 176 0.69 9.90 0.36
CA THR A 176 0.19 9.90 -1.02
C THR A 176 -1.24 10.42 -1.08
N LEU A 177 -2.14 9.91 -0.22
CA LEU A 177 -3.54 10.34 -0.17
C LEU A 177 -3.69 11.80 0.27
N GLN A 178 -3.00 12.20 1.34
CA GLN A 178 -3.04 13.57 1.85
C GLN A 178 -2.52 14.57 0.81
N THR A 179 -1.45 14.21 0.10
CA THR A 179 -0.91 15.05 -0.98
C THR A 179 -1.92 15.18 -2.12
N ALA A 180 -2.58 14.08 -2.49
CA ALA A 180 -3.58 14.10 -3.55
C ALA A 180 -4.81 14.92 -3.17
N LEU A 181 -5.33 14.74 -1.95
CA LEU A 181 -6.45 15.53 -1.42
C LEU A 181 -6.12 17.01 -1.30
N LEU A 182 -4.92 17.34 -0.80
CA LEU A 182 -4.47 18.73 -0.68
C LEU A 182 -4.37 19.40 -2.05
N ARG A 183 -3.81 18.72 -3.06
CA ARG A 183 -3.78 19.23 -4.44
C ARG A 183 -5.18 19.49 -4.96
N LYS A 184 -6.08 18.49 -4.82
CA LYS A 184 -7.48 18.63 -5.25
C LYS A 184 -8.20 19.80 -4.55
N PHE A 185 -7.96 20.00 -3.26
CA PHE A 185 -8.54 21.12 -2.50
C PHE A 185 -8.03 22.49 -2.99
N LEU A 186 -6.74 22.60 -3.30
CA LEU A 186 -6.15 23.84 -3.82
C LEU A 186 -6.70 24.20 -5.20
N ASP A 187 -7.09 23.19 -5.98
CA ASP A 187 -7.62 23.36 -7.34
C ASP A 187 -9.15 23.63 -7.37
N TYR A 188 -9.85 23.54 -6.24
CA TYR A 188 -11.28 23.88 -6.17
C TYR A 188 -11.55 25.35 -6.50
N SER A 189 -12.62 25.59 -7.27
CA SER A 189 -13.16 26.95 -7.48
C SER A 189 -13.69 27.51 -6.15
N GLU A 190 -13.76 28.83 -6.03
CA GLU A 190 -14.25 29.50 -4.81
C GLU A 190 -15.66 29.04 -4.42
N ASP A 191 -16.53 28.78 -5.41
CA ASP A 191 -17.90 28.30 -5.19
C ASP A 191 -17.89 26.92 -4.50
N VAL A 192 -17.14 25.96 -5.04
CA VAL A 192 -17.02 24.59 -4.48
C VAL A 192 -16.30 24.62 -3.13
N ARG A 193 -15.26 25.46 -3.00
CA ARG A 193 -14.50 25.61 -1.76
C ARG A 193 -15.37 26.15 -0.61
N SER A 194 -16.38 26.95 -0.92
CA SER A 194 -17.32 27.48 0.07
C SER A 194 -18.30 26.43 0.62
N GLU A 195 -18.51 25.33 -0.13
CA GLU A 195 -19.40 24.23 0.26
C GLU A 195 -18.67 23.15 1.08
N VAL A 196 -17.36 23.01 0.88
CA VAL A 196 -16.52 22.05 1.61
C VAL A 196 -16.32 22.51 3.05
N ARG A 197 -16.70 21.67 4.03
CA ARG A 197 -16.48 22.00 5.43
C ARG A 197 -15.03 21.78 5.79
N GLN A 198 -14.54 22.54 6.76
CA GLN A 198 -13.19 22.35 7.31
C GLN A 198 -13.00 20.95 7.95
N SER A 199 -14.09 20.22 8.23
CA SER A 199 -14.08 18.83 8.70
C SER A 199 -13.88 17.80 7.59
N ASP A 200 -14.07 18.19 6.33
CA ASP A 200 -14.07 17.29 5.17
C ASP A 200 -12.67 17.22 4.53
N ILE A 201 -11.69 17.93 5.12
CA ILE A 201 -10.29 18.07 4.72
C ILE A 201 -9.40 17.51 5.83
#